data_AF-A0A3B6KJG3-F1
#
_entry.id   AF-A0A3B6KJG3-F1
#
_cell.length_a   1.000
_cell.length_b   1.000
_cell.length_c   1.000
_cell.angle_alpha   90.00
_cell.angle_beta   90.00
_cell.angle_gamma   90.00
#
_symmetry.space_group_name_H-M   'P 1'
#
loop_
_entity.id
_entity.type
_entity.pdbx_description
1 polymer ?
#
loop_
_entity_poly.entity_id
_entity_poly.type
_entity_poly.pdbx_seq_one_letter_code
_entity_poly.pdbx_strand_id
1 'polypeptide(L)'
;MDRGIFHAFEHLVETGEVPFQETAPEPSRSFYAASEAAAAVARAVDALGLAPVHLVLHDSALAAGAAFVSANPAAVQSVTLIDATTTLPAFPAAVLGVPALGRLVLRVPALFKGLVRLSCARGMDAEEADAHRAAVRGQGKRDAVFEAWKAMNHSFDLREWRSSSEEVKRLPMMVLWSGSWSDMWIDEGKKVTKALPDAKFIYHYGGRWPQVDAYEEISKLIAEFVTMLPTTATEHGSENMDQSSGESADAHSDHPVS
;
A
#
# COMPACT_ATOMS: atom_id res chain seq x y z
N MET A 1 18.49 29.14 -28.37
CA MET A 1 19.92 29.34 -28.04
C MET A 1 19.95 29.70 -26.57
N ASP A 2 20.30 28.73 -25.72
CA ASP A 2 20.38 28.93 -24.28
C ASP A 2 21.51 29.91 -23.97
N ARG A 3 21.17 31.08 -23.42
CA ARG A 3 22.18 31.99 -22.86
C ARG A 3 22.56 31.46 -21.49
N GLY A 4 23.64 30.68 -21.45
CA GLY A 4 24.09 29.97 -20.26
C GLY A 4 24.64 30.87 -19.14
N ILE A 5 25.11 30.20 -18.09
CA ILE A 5 25.58 30.74 -16.79
C ILE A 5 26.54 31.93 -16.93
N PHE A 6 27.36 31.97 -17.97
CA PHE A 6 28.30 33.07 -18.22
C PHE A 6 27.61 34.43 -18.41
N HIS A 7 26.43 34.47 -19.03
CA HIS A 7 25.67 35.72 -19.22
C HIS A 7 25.03 36.21 -17.92
N ALA A 8 24.65 35.31 -17.02
CA ALA A 8 24.14 35.68 -15.70
C ALA A 8 25.24 36.27 -14.81
N PHE A 9 26.47 35.77 -14.96
CA PHE A 9 27.63 36.28 -14.24
C PHE A 9 28.06 37.66 -14.73
N GLU A 10 28.09 37.89 -16.05
CA GLU A 10 28.38 39.22 -16.62
C GLU A 10 27.35 40.26 -16.17
N HIS A 11 26.06 39.92 -16.18
CA HIS A 11 25.00 40.81 -15.69
C HIS A 11 25.14 41.13 -14.19
N LEU A 12 25.51 40.14 -13.36
CA LEU A 12 25.73 40.35 -11.93
C LEU A 12 26.93 41.28 -11.67
N VAL A 13 28.00 41.14 -12.45
CA VAL A 13 29.19 42.00 -12.33
C VAL A 13 28.90 43.43 -12.79
N GLU A 14 28.10 43.61 -13.84
CA GLU A 14 27.76 44.94 -14.37
C GLU A 14 26.71 45.69 -13.54
N THR A 15 25.71 44.99 -13.00
CA THR A 15 24.54 45.63 -12.37
C THR A 15 24.48 45.44 -10.86
N GLY A 16 25.24 44.50 -10.30
CA GLY A 16 25.16 44.10 -8.89
C GLY A 16 23.93 43.25 -8.54
N GLU A 17 23.08 42.91 -9.51
CA GLU A 17 21.85 42.15 -9.31
C GLU A 17 21.93 40.75 -9.94
N VAL A 18 21.49 39.73 -9.20
CA VAL A 18 21.31 38.38 -9.75
C VAL A 18 19.98 38.38 -10.52
N PRO A 19 19.96 37.98 -11.81
CA PRO A 19 18.71 37.89 -12.56
C PRO A 19 17.75 36.95 -11.83
N PHE A 20 16.61 37.47 -11.38
CA PHE A 20 15.59 36.67 -10.72
C PHE A 20 15.00 35.70 -11.76
N GLN A 21 15.35 34.43 -11.65
CA GLN A 21 14.72 33.37 -12.40
C GLN A 21 13.43 33.00 -11.67
N GLU A 22 12.30 33.38 -12.25
CA GLU A 22 10.98 33.06 -11.73
C GLU A 22 10.91 31.55 -11.51
N THR A 23 10.82 31.12 -10.25
CA THR A 23 10.68 29.70 -9.92
C THR A 23 9.43 29.23 -10.62
N ALA A 24 9.58 28.25 -11.52
CA ALA A 24 8.46 27.62 -12.19
C ALA A 24 7.38 27.28 -11.14
N PRO A 25 6.09 27.53 -11.42
CA PRO A 25 5.03 27.18 -10.49
C PRO A 25 5.21 25.71 -10.09
N GLU A 26 5.16 25.42 -8.78
CA GLU A 26 5.17 24.03 -8.28
C GLU A 26 4.23 23.21 -9.18
N PRO A 27 4.71 22.09 -9.75
CA PRO A 27 3.88 21.29 -10.64
C PRO A 27 2.58 20.97 -9.90
N SER A 28 1.45 21.29 -10.54
CA SER A 28 0.13 21.11 -9.93
C SER A 28 0.02 19.68 -9.40
N ARG A 29 0.03 19.52 -8.07
CA ARG A 29 -0.05 18.18 -7.45
C ARG A 29 -1.38 17.58 -7.83
N SER A 30 -1.35 16.41 -8.48
CA SER A 30 -2.57 15.68 -8.79
C SER A 30 -3.29 15.37 -7.48
N PHE A 31 -4.58 15.71 -7.39
CA PHE A 31 -5.43 15.31 -6.27
C PHE A 31 -5.46 13.78 -6.09
N TYR A 32 -5.15 13.03 -7.15
CA TYR A 32 -5.08 11.57 -7.15
C TYR A 32 -3.65 11.02 -6.99
N ALA A 33 -2.69 11.86 -6.59
CA ALA A 33 -1.34 11.41 -6.29
C ALA A 33 -1.34 10.46 -5.09
N ALA A 34 -0.45 9.47 -5.11
CA ALA A 34 -0.29 8.50 -4.01
C ALA A 34 -0.04 9.17 -2.65
N SER A 35 0.69 10.30 -2.63
CA SER A 35 0.96 11.08 -1.41
C SER A 35 -0.30 11.71 -0.81
N GLU A 36 -1.24 12.17 -1.64
CA GLU A 36 -2.50 12.76 -1.16
C GLU A 36 -3.42 11.67 -0.57
N ALA A 37 -3.49 10.51 -1.22
CA ALA A 37 -4.18 9.34 -0.69
C ALA A 37 -3.55 8.87 0.63
N ALA A 38 -2.22 8.83 0.73
CA ALA A 38 -1.49 8.51 1.96
C ALA A 38 -1.80 9.49 3.09
N ALA A 39 -1.82 10.78 2.81
CA ALA A 39 -2.18 11.81 3.80
C ALA A 39 -3.63 11.68 4.28
N ALA A 40 -4.56 11.29 3.39
CA ALA A 40 -5.94 10.99 3.77
C ALA A 40 -6.05 9.77 4.70
N VAL A 41 -5.27 8.72 4.43
CA VAL A 41 -5.17 7.54 5.32
C VAL A 41 -4.62 7.93 6.68
N ALA A 42 -3.53 8.72 6.74
CA ALA A 42 -2.96 9.18 8.01
C ALA A 42 -3.98 9.95 8.86
N ARG A 43 -4.70 10.91 8.25
CA ARG A 43 -5.76 11.64 8.95
C ARG A 43 -6.87 10.73 9.49
N ALA A 44 -7.23 9.68 8.75
CA ALA A 44 -8.24 8.72 9.19
C ALA A 44 -7.74 7.85 10.36
N VAL A 45 -6.49 7.40 10.31
CA VAL A 45 -5.84 6.64 11.40
C VAL A 45 -5.77 7.47 12.67
N ASP A 46 -5.35 8.74 12.56
CA ASP A 46 -5.24 9.66 13.69
C ASP A 46 -6.61 9.98 14.29
N ALA A 47 -7.59 10.32 13.44
CA ALA A 47 -8.93 10.68 13.90
C ALA A 47 -9.67 9.53 14.61
N LEU A 48 -9.35 8.28 14.24
CA LEU A 48 -9.96 7.09 14.82
C LEU A 48 -9.10 6.47 15.94
N GLY A 49 -7.89 6.98 16.19
CA GLY A 49 -6.98 6.45 17.20
C GLY A 49 -6.57 4.99 16.95
N LEU A 50 -6.38 4.61 15.69
CA LEU A 50 -6.18 3.20 15.30
C LEU A 50 -4.73 2.73 15.37
N ALA A 51 -3.76 3.62 15.54
CA ALA A 51 -2.35 3.26 15.49
C ALA A 51 -1.94 2.41 16.72
N PRO A 52 -1.09 1.37 16.55
CA PRO A 52 -0.53 0.90 15.27
C PRO A 52 -1.53 0.04 14.46
N VAL A 53 -1.44 0.12 13.12
CA VAL A 53 -2.36 -0.60 12.21
C VAL A 53 -1.68 -1.74 11.44
N HIS A 54 -2.44 -2.79 11.16
CA HIS A 54 -2.11 -3.78 10.13
C HIS A 54 -2.68 -3.31 8.78
N LEU A 55 -1.81 -2.97 7.83
CA LEU A 55 -2.21 -2.40 6.56
C LEU A 55 -2.45 -3.49 5.52
N VAL A 56 -3.66 -3.58 4.95
CA VAL A 56 -4.00 -4.51 3.87
C VAL A 56 -4.24 -3.71 2.59
N LEU A 57 -3.44 -3.97 1.56
CA LEU A 57 -3.43 -3.22 0.30
C LEU A 57 -3.76 -4.13 -0.88
N HIS A 58 -4.63 -3.66 -1.77
CA HIS A 58 -5.05 -4.39 -2.95
C HIS A 58 -4.79 -3.60 -4.24
N ASP A 59 -4.28 -4.29 -5.28
CA ASP A 59 -4.13 -3.77 -6.64
C ASP A 59 -3.37 -2.42 -6.68
N SER A 60 -4.04 -1.35 -7.11
CA SER A 60 -3.46 0.00 -7.23
C SER A 60 -3.22 0.72 -5.90
N ALA A 61 -3.74 0.21 -4.78
CA ALA A 61 -3.53 0.80 -3.46
C ALA A 61 -2.07 0.73 -2.99
N LEU A 62 -1.23 -0.09 -3.65
CA LEU A 62 0.19 -0.25 -3.32
C LEU A 62 0.93 1.08 -3.23
N ALA A 63 0.78 1.97 -4.22
CA ALA A 63 1.53 3.23 -4.23
C ALA A 63 1.14 4.15 -3.06
N ALA A 64 -0.15 4.26 -2.78
CA ALA A 64 -0.66 5.07 -1.67
C ALA A 64 -0.26 4.47 -0.31
N GLY A 65 -0.39 3.16 -0.16
CA GLY A 65 0.00 2.45 1.06
C GLY A 65 1.50 2.52 1.31
N ALA A 66 2.33 2.37 0.28
CA ALA A 66 3.77 2.52 0.36
C ALA A 66 4.16 3.94 0.82
N ALA A 67 3.54 4.97 0.25
CA ALA A 67 3.75 6.35 0.68
C ALA A 67 3.32 6.59 2.13
N PHE A 68 2.20 6.00 2.57
CA PHE A 68 1.73 6.08 3.95
C PHE A 68 2.72 5.42 4.92
N VAL A 69 3.18 4.22 4.62
CA VAL A 69 4.15 3.47 5.42
C VAL A 69 5.48 4.22 5.52
N SER A 70 6.00 4.74 4.40
CA SER A 70 7.25 5.50 4.40
C SER A 70 7.16 6.80 5.21
N ALA A 71 6.00 7.45 5.23
CA ALA A 71 5.79 8.66 6.02
C ALA A 71 5.48 8.37 7.51
N ASN A 72 4.94 7.20 7.83
CA ASN A 72 4.46 6.86 9.18
C ASN A 72 4.87 5.44 9.61
N PRO A 73 6.17 5.08 9.57
CA PRO A 73 6.59 3.70 9.78
C PRO A 73 6.23 3.17 11.19
N ALA A 74 6.27 4.03 12.21
CA ALA A 74 5.91 3.68 13.58
C ALA A 74 4.39 3.43 13.78
N ALA A 75 3.55 3.91 12.86
CA ALA A 75 2.10 3.71 12.92
C ALA A 75 1.66 2.37 12.29
N VAL A 76 2.59 1.58 11.74
CA VAL A 76 2.29 0.36 10.99
C VAL A 76 2.93 -0.85 11.65
N GLN A 77 2.14 -1.88 11.95
CA GLN A 77 2.61 -3.11 12.57
C GLN A 77 2.93 -4.21 11.56
N SER A 78 2.22 -4.25 10.43
CA SER A 78 2.51 -5.15 9.31
C SER A 78 1.87 -4.67 8.02
N VAL A 79 2.31 -5.21 6.89
CA VAL A 79 1.70 -4.96 5.58
C VAL A 79 1.30 -6.28 4.93
N THR A 80 0.09 -6.36 4.39
CA THR A 80 -0.36 -7.43 3.50
C THR A 80 -0.64 -6.84 2.12
N LEU A 81 0.01 -7.36 1.09
CA LEU A 81 -0.22 -7.01 -0.31
C LEU A 81 -1.07 -8.11 -0.96
N ILE A 82 -2.18 -7.73 -1.59
CA ILE A 82 -3.09 -8.65 -2.29
C ILE A 82 -3.12 -8.25 -3.76
N ASP A 83 -2.61 -9.11 -4.65
CA ASP A 83 -2.57 -8.86 -6.10
C ASP A 83 -2.07 -7.44 -6.47
N ALA A 84 -1.16 -6.90 -5.66
CA ALA A 84 -0.83 -5.48 -5.67
C ALA A 84 0.39 -5.22 -6.57
N THR A 85 0.19 -4.40 -7.60
CA THR A 85 1.25 -3.94 -8.51
C THR A 85 0.90 -2.58 -9.10
N THR A 86 1.92 -1.77 -9.40
CA THR A 86 1.77 -0.45 -10.03
C THR A 86 1.80 -0.49 -11.56
N THR A 87 2.15 -1.64 -12.15
CA THR A 87 2.36 -1.76 -13.60
C THR A 87 1.10 -2.18 -14.37
N LEU A 88 0.29 -3.04 -13.78
CA LEU A 88 -0.85 -3.68 -14.43
C LEU A 88 -2.02 -3.71 -13.44
N PRO A 89 -2.88 -2.69 -13.36
CA PRO A 89 -4.07 -2.76 -12.50
C PRO A 89 -5.05 -3.84 -12.99
N ALA A 90 -5.89 -4.36 -12.10
CA ALA A 90 -6.92 -5.34 -12.45
C ALA A 90 -8.06 -4.69 -13.22
N PHE A 91 -8.53 -3.55 -12.73
CA PHE A 91 -9.62 -2.82 -13.37
C PHE A 91 -9.12 -2.08 -14.63
N PRO A 92 -9.70 -2.33 -15.81
CA PRO A 92 -9.27 -1.73 -17.07
C PRO A 92 -9.79 -0.30 -17.21
N ALA A 93 -9.36 0.60 -16.31
CA ALA A 93 -9.82 1.99 -16.22
C ALA A 93 -9.62 2.78 -17.52
N ALA A 94 -8.64 2.41 -18.36
CA ALA A 94 -8.43 2.99 -19.68
C ALA A 94 -9.69 2.96 -20.57
N VAL A 95 -10.54 1.92 -20.44
CA VAL A 95 -11.80 1.78 -21.18
C VAL A 95 -12.75 2.94 -20.88
N LEU A 96 -12.70 3.51 -19.67
CA LEU A 96 -13.54 4.64 -19.26
C LEU A 96 -13.20 5.94 -19.99
N GLY A 97 -11.93 6.09 -20.40
CA GLY A 97 -11.42 7.22 -21.17
C GLY A 97 -11.76 7.16 -22.67
N VAL A 98 -12.16 6.00 -23.19
CA VAL A 98 -12.51 5.86 -24.62
C VAL A 98 -13.84 6.56 -24.92
N PRO A 99 -13.89 7.51 -25.87
CA PRO A 99 -15.12 8.18 -26.27
C PRO A 99 -16.22 7.20 -26.67
N ALA A 100 -17.45 7.48 -26.24
CA ALA A 100 -18.64 6.63 -26.39
C ALA A 100 -18.57 5.25 -25.68
N LEU A 101 -17.49 4.48 -25.80
CA LEU A 101 -17.33 3.15 -25.20
C LEU A 101 -17.39 3.21 -23.66
N GLY A 102 -16.63 4.11 -23.03
CA GLY A 102 -16.64 4.23 -21.57
C GLY A 102 -18.03 4.58 -21.01
N ARG A 103 -18.81 5.37 -21.76
CA ARG A 103 -20.21 5.70 -21.40
C ARG A 103 -21.13 4.51 -21.62
N LEU A 104 -20.95 3.77 -22.70
CA LEU A 104 -21.75 2.60 -23.05
C LEU A 104 -21.57 1.48 -22.01
N VAL A 105 -20.32 1.18 -21.65
CA VAL A 105 -19.98 0.18 -20.62
C VAL A 105 -20.63 0.52 -19.28
N LEU A 106 -20.58 1.78 -18.84
CA LEU A 106 -21.22 2.21 -17.59
C LEU A 106 -22.76 2.28 -17.68
N ARG A 107 -23.32 2.46 -18.88
CA ARG A 107 -24.77 2.52 -19.09
C ARG A 107 -25.41 1.14 -19.12
N VAL A 108 -24.71 0.13 -19.64
CA VAL A 108 -25.23 -1.23 -19.84
C VAL A 108 -24.65 -2.17 -18.77
N PRO A 109 -25.45 -2.61 -17.76
CA PRO A 109 -24.97 -3.47 -16.67
C PRO A 109 -24.25 -4.74 -17.14
N ALA A 110 -24.77 -5.39 -18.18
CA ALA A 110 -24.17 -6.60 -18.74
C ALA A 110 -22.76 -6.38 -19.32
N LEU A 111 -22.52 -5.21 -19.95
CA LEU A 111 -21.18 -4.87 -20.47
C LEU A 111 -20.19 -4.61 -19.34
N PHE A 112 -20.62 -3.86 -18.32
CA PHE A 112 -19.79 -3.64 -17.13
C PHE A 112 -19.46 -4.96 -16.43
N LYS A 113 -20.46 -5.81 -16.20
CA LYS A 113 -20.28 -7.14 -15.61
C LYS A 113 -19.31 -7.99 -16.43
N GLY A 114 -19.46 -8.02 -17.75
CA GLY A 114 -18.55 -8.74 -18.64
C GLY A 114 -17.11 -8.22 -18.52
N LEU A 115 -16.93 -6.90 -18.46
CA LEU A 115 -15.63 -6.26 -18.29
C LEU A 115 -14.95 -6.67 -16.98
N VAL A 116 -15.65 -6.59 -15.85
CA VAL A 116 -15.07 -6.96 -14.54
C VAL A 116 -14.86 -8.47 -14.40
N ARG A 117 -15.69 -9.31 -15.02
CA ARG A 117 -15.48 -10.77 -15.03
C ARG A 117 -14.23 -11.19 -15.82
N LEU A 118 -13.94 -10.46 -16.89
CA LEU A 118 -12.79 -10.72 -17.74
C LEU A 118 -11.47 -10.28 -17.10
N SER A 119 -11.50 -9.25 -16.24
CA SER A 119 -10.30 -8.53 -15.78
C SER A 119 -10.04 -8.61 -14.27
N CYS A 120 -11.09 -8.75 -13.47
CA CYS A 120 -11.05 -8.60 -12.01
C CYS A 120 -11.37 -9.93 -11.30
N ALA A 121 -12.61 -10.42 -11.41
CA ALA A 121 -13.08 -11.63 -10.70
C ALA A 121 -14.05 -12.43 -11.57
N ARG A 122 -13.71 -13.69 -11.89
CA ARG A 122 -14.55 -14.56 -12.74
C ARG A 122 -15.91 -14.83 -12.08
N GLY A 123 -15.93 -14.89 -10.75
CA GLY A 123 -17.10 -15.16 -9.92
C GLY A 123 -18.10 -14.00 -9.78
N MET A 124 -17.78 -12.79 -10.27
CA MET A 124 -18.59 -11.59 -10.05
C MET A 124 -20.07 -11.81 -10.43
N ASP A 125 -20.96 -11.56 -9.46
CA ASP A 125 -22.40 -11.65 -9.64
C ASP A 125 -22.98 -10.39 -10.33
N ALA A 126 -24.30 -10.32 -10.49
CA ALA A 126 -24.92 -9.17 -11.16
C ALA A 126 -25.09 -7.96 -10.23
N GLU A 127 -25.41 -8.19 -8.97
CA GLU A 127 -25.70 -7.15 -7.99
C GLU A 127 -24.42 -6.43 -7.57
N GLU A 128 -23.37 -7.17 -7.26
CA GLU A 128 -22.07 -6.65 -6.90
C GLU A 128 -21.41 -5.89 -8.07
N ALA A 129 -21.49 -6.44 -9.29
CA ALA A 129 -21.08 -5.73 -10.50
C ALA A 129 -21.86 -4.41 -10.68
N ASP A 130 -23.16 -4.40 -10.38
CA ASP A 130 -23.98 -3.20 -10.50
C ASP A 130 -23.65 -2.16 -9.42
N ALA A 131 -23.32 -2.59 -8.21
CA ALA A 131 -22.86 -1.72 -7.14
C ALA A 131 -21.56 -0.99 -7.52
N HIS A 132 -20.56 -1.72 -8.04
CA HIS A 132 -19.34 -1.12 -8.59
C HIS A 132 -19.63 -0.18 -9.75
N ARG A 133 -20.52 -0.56 -10.68
CA ARG A 133 -20.93 0.29 -11.81
C ARG A 133 -21.58 1.58 -11.33
N ALA A 134 -22.48 1.50 -10.36
CA ALA A 134 -23.18 2.64 -9.78
C ALA A 134 -22.21 3.61 -9.09
N ALA A 135 -21.18 3.07 -8.39
CA ALA A 135 -20.13 3.88 -7.78
C ALA A 135 -19.37 4.73 -8.79
N VAL A 136 -19.13 4.23 -10.01
CA VAL A 136 -18.36 4.93 -11.06
C VAL A 136 -19.23 5.81 -11.98
N ARG A 137 -20.55 5.59 -12.04
CA ARG A 137 -21.45 6.26 -12.98
C ARG A 137 -21.80 7.73 -12.63
N GLY A 138 -21.55 8.17 -11.40
CA GLY A 138 -21.89 9.53 -10.96
C GLY A 138 -21.17 10.64 -11.75
N GLN A 139 -21.72 11.86 -11.71
CA GLN A 139 -21.10 13.03 -12.36
C GLN A 139 -19.66 13.22 -11.84
N GLY A 140 -18.70 13.33 -12.77
CA GLY A 140 -17.27 13.44 -12.47
C GLY A 140 -16.59 12.17 -11.94
N LYS A 141 -17.34 11.13 -11.52
CA LYS A 141 -16.76 9.93 -10.90
C LYS A 141 -16.00 9.04 -11.89
N ARG A 142 -16.54 8.87 -13.10
CA ARG A 142 -15.86 8.17 -14.18
C ARG A 142 -14.51 8.82 -14.50
N ASP A 143 -14.52 10.15 -14.61
CA ASP A 143 -13.33 10.92 -14.95
C ASP A 143 -12.33 10.85 -13.79
N ALA A 144 -12.80 10.90 -12.53
CA ALA A 144 -11.96 10.68 -11.34
C ALA A 144 -11.26 9.32 -11.34
N VAL A 145 -11.96 8.22 -11.69
CA VAL A 145 -11.33 6.89 -11.79
C VAL A 145 -10.29 6.85 -12.90
N PHE A 146 -10.56 7.50 -14.03
CA PHE A 146 -9.61 7.60 -15.14
C PHE A 146 -8.39 8.46 -14.81
N GLU A 147 -8.58 9.60 -14.14
CA GLU A 147 -7.49 10.46 -13.67
C GLU A 147 -6.65 9.77 -12.59
N ALA A 148 -7.28 9.04 -11.66
CA ALA A 148 -6.56 8.25 -10.67
C ALA A 148 -5.73 7.15 -11.32
N TRP A 149 -6.26 6.49 -12.35
CA TRP A 149 -5.49 5.53 -13.14
C TRP A 149 -4.29 6.17 -13.83
N LYS A 150 -4.44 7.35 -14.44
CA LYS A 150 -3.32 8.09 -15.05
C LYS A 150 -2.28 8.58 -14.04
N ALA A 151 -2.72 8.90 -12.82
CA ALA A 151 -1.86 9.39 -11.75
C ALA A 151 -1.08 8.27 -11.03
N MET A 152 -1.32 7.00 -11.37
CA MET A 152 -0.58 5.88 -10.79
C MET A 152 0.92 6.01 -11.09
N ASN A 153 1.73 5.75 -10.07
CA ASN A 153 3.18 5.83 -10.19
C ASN A 153 3.73 4.59 -10.92
N HIS A 154 3.79 4.65 -12.25
CA HIS A 154 4.39 3.60 -13.07
C HIS A 154 5.91 3.44 -12.88
N SER A 155 6.58 4.40 -12.22
CA SER A 155 7.98 4.30 -11.82
C SER A 155 8.20 3.76 -10.41
N PHE A 156 7.14 3.33 -9.71
CA PHE A 156 7.28 2.76 -8.37
C PHE A 156 8.04 1.43 -8.42
N ASP A 157 9.18 1.36 -7.73
CA ASP A 157 9.96 0.14 -7.54
C ASP A 157 9.76 -0.42 -6.13
N LEU A 158 9.23 -1.65 -6.07
CA LEU A 158 8.90 -2.32 -4.81
C LEU A 158 10.14 -2.69 -3.98
N ARG A 159 11.25 -3.02 -4.64
CA ARG A 159 12.52 -3.39 -3.99
C ARG A 159 13.18 -2.16 -3.37
N GLU A 160 13.20 -1.05 -4.11
CA GLU A 160 13.69 0.24 -3.61
C GLU A 160 12.86 0.70 -2.42
N TRP A 161 11.52 0.63 -2.52
CA TRP A 161 10.65 0.97 -1.39
C TRP A 161 10.92 0.09 -0.16
N ARG A 162 11.01 -1.23 -0.33
CA ARG A 162 11.31 -2.18 0.78
C ARG A 162 12.62 -1.84 1.49
N SER A 163 13.59 -1.27 0.77
CA SER A 163 14.92 -0.92 1.29
C SER A 163 15.06 0.56 1.63
N SER A 164 13.97 1.34 1.61
CA SER A 164 14.00 2.80 1.78
C SER A 164 14.38 3.25 3.19
N SER A 165 14.14 2.42 4.21
CA SER A 165 14.54 2.65 5.60
C SER A 165 14.63 1.33 6.37
N GLU A 166 15.34 1.33 7.51
CA GLU A 166 15.46 0.13 8.34
C GLU A 166 14.15 -0.22 9.06
N GLU A 167 13.28 0.75 9.32
CA GLU A 167 11.92 0.54 9.81
C GLU A 167 11.09 -0.19 8.75
N VAL A 168 11.05 0.35 7.52
CA VAL A 168 10.31 -0.27 6.43
C VAL A 168 10.82 -1.67 6.16
N LYS A 169 12.14 -1.89 6.17
CA LYS A 169 12.81 -3.19 5.98
C LYS A 169 12.57 -4.19 7.12
N ARG A 170 12.22 -3.73 8.33
CA ARG A 170 11.88 -4.63 9.45
C ARG A 170 10.41 -4.96 9.56
N LEU A 171 9.53 -4.24 8.84
CA LEU A 171 8.10 -4.52 8.86
C LEU A 171 7.81 -5.95 8.38
N PRO A 172 7.02 -6.73 9.16
CA PRO A 172 6.46 -7.99 8.70
C PRO A 172 5.59 -7.75 7.47
N MET A 173 5.85 -8.53 6.40
CA MET A 173 5.10 -8.44 5.16
C MET A 173 4.57 -9.80 4.71
N MET A 174 3.33 -9.80 4.23
CA MET A 174 2.71 -10.92 3.52
C MET A 174 2.30 -10.49 2.12
N VAL A 175 2.47 -11.37 1.15
CA VAL A 175 1.98 -11.21 -0.22
C VAL A 175 1.03 -12.35 -0.50
N LEU A 176 -0.22 -12.01 -0.80
CA LEU A 176 -1.24 -12.88 -1.34
C LEU A 176 -1.35 -12.61 -2.84
N TRP A 177 -1.23 -13.65 -3.65
CA TRP A 177 -1.23 -13.50 -5.10
C TRP A 177 -2.13 -14.53 -5.77
N SER A 178 -2.87 -14.13 -6.79
CA SER A 178 -3.73 -15.06 -7.52
C SER A 178 -2.90 -16.10 -8.27
N GLY A 179 -3.03 -17.37 -7.88
CA GLY A 179 -2.41 -18.51 -8.55
C GLY A 179 -3.23 -19.11 -9.70
N SER A 180 -4.45 -18.60 -9.96
CA SER A 180 -5.43 -19.25 -10.87
C SER A 180 -5.86 -18.37 -12.06
N TRP A 181 -5.28 -17.17 -12.22
CA TRP A 181 -5.72 -16.20 -13.22
C TRP A 181 -5.17 -16.46 -14.63
N SER A 182 -3.90 -16.10 -14.87
CA SER A 182 -3.19 -16.31 -16.14
C SER A 182 -1.70 -16.52 -15.89
N ASP A 183 -1.01 -17.22 -16.79
CA ASP A 183 0.45 -17.44 -16.68
C ASP A 183 1.21 -16.12 -16.58
N MET A 184 0.80 -15.11 -17.37
CA MET A 184 1.35 -13.77 -17.28
C MET A 184 1.21 -13.16 -15.88
N TRP A 185 0.03 -13.31 -15.24
CA TRP A 185 -0.19 -12.78 -13.90
C TRP A 185 0.60 -13.55 -12.84
N ILE A 186 0.71 -14.87 -12.99
CA ILE A 186 1.54 -15.71 -12.11
C ILE A 186 3.01 -15.30 -12.22
N ASP A 187 3.50 -15.00 -13.43
CA ASP A 187 4.87 -14.53 -13.66
C ASP A 187 5.13 -13.14 -13.06
N GLU A 188 4.14 -12.23 -13.07
CA GLU A 188 4.23 -10.97 -12.32
C GLU A 188 4.37 -11.22 -10.80
N GLY A 189 3.63 -12.19 -10.26
CA GLY A 189 3.77 -12.59 -8.86
C GLY A 189 5.19 -13.04 -8.52
N LYS A 190 5.84 -13.80 -9.40
CA LYS A 190 7.26 -14.20 -9.23
C LYS A 190 8.20 -12.99 -9.20
N LYS A 191 7.91 -11.91 -9.93
CA LYS A 191 8.71 -10.67 -9.86
C LYS A 191 8.53 -9.99 -8.50
N VAL A 192 7.31 -9.96 -7.98
CA VAL A 192 7.00 -9.44 -6.63
C VAL A 192 7.75 -10.26 -5.56
N THR A 193 7.73 -11.59 -5.62
CA THR A 193 8.50 -12.44 -4.68
C THR A 193 9.99 -12.15 -4.72
N LYS A 194 10.56 -11.90 -5.91
CA LYS A 194 11.98 -11.54 -6.06
C LYS A 194 12.31 -10.15 -5.50
N ALA A 195 11.35 -9.22 -5.52
CA ALA A 195 11.51 -7.88 -4.97
C ALA A 195 11.36 -7.84 -3.45
N LEU A 196 10.58 -8.76 -2.87
CA LEU A 196 10.33 -8.91 -1.44
C LEU A 196 10.73 -10.32 -0.95
N PRO A 197 12.03 -10.67 -0.93
CA PRO A 197 12.48 -12.03 -0.63
C PRO A 197 12.21 -12.47 0.82
N ASP A 198 11.94 -11.53 1.70
CA ASP A 198 11.67 -11.72 3.13
C ASP A 198 10.18 -11.65 3.50
N ALA A 199 9.30 -11.37 2.53
CA ALA A 199 7.86 -11.42 2.74
C ALA A 199 7.32 -12.86 2.67
N LYS A 200 6.32 -13.17 3.49
CA LYS A 200 5.58 -14.43 3.40
C LYS A 200 4.74 -14.40 2.11
N PHE A 201 5.11 -15.21 1.11
CA PHE A 201 4.39 -15.27 -0.16
C PHE A 201 3.45 -16.49 -0.21
N ILE A 202 2.18 -16.28 -0.53
CA ILE A 202 1.15 -17.33 -0.63
C ILE A 202 0.32 -17.11 -1.89
N TYR A 203 0.07 -18.19 -2.64
CA TYR A 203 -0.93 -18.16 -3.71
C TYR A 203 -2.33 -18.41 -3.16
N HIS A 204 -3.32 -17.64 -3.61
CA HIS A 204 -4.74 -17.91 -3.39
C HIS A 204 -5.44 -18.37 -4.68
N TYR A 205 -6.66 -18.90 -4.54
CA TYR A 205 -7.43 -19.44 -5.64
C TYR A 205 -8.36 -18.43 -6.33
N GLY A 206 -8.61 -17.27 -5.71
CA GLY A 206 -9.39 -16.17 -6.30
C GLY A 206 -8.80 -15.57 -7.57
N GLY A 207 -9.59 -14.72 -8.23
CA GLY A 207 -9.13 -13.87 -9.32
C GLY A 207 -8.27 -12.71 -8.82
N ARG A 208 -8.10 -11.67 -9.66
CA ARG A 208 -7.33 -10.48 -9.28
C ARG A 208 -8.05 -9.60 -8.24
N TRP A 209 -9.35 -9.80 -8.04
CA TRP A 209 -10.16 -9.22 -6.97
C TRP A 209 -10.65 -10.33 -6.02
N PRO A 210 -9.74 -10.94 -5.24
CA PRO A 210 -10.08 -12.09 -4.41
C PRO A 210 -11.03 -11.76 -3.26
N GLN A 211 -11.22 -10.48 -2.93
CA GLN A 211 -12.28 -10.04 -2.02
C GLN A 211 -13.69 -10.34 -2.53
N VAL A 212 -13.85 -10.61 -3.83
CA VAL A 212 -15.12 -10.99 -4.45
C VAL A 212 -15.27 -12.52 -4.51
N ASP A 213 -14.23 -13.23 -4.94
CA ASP A 213 -14.34 -14.66 -5.30
C ASP A 213 -13.48 -15.62 -4.46
N ALA A 214 -12.75 -15.12 -3.46
CA ALA A 214 -11.98 -15.91 -2.50
C ALA A 214 -11.88 -15.26 -1.10
N TYR A 215 -12.91 -14.51 -0.69
CA TYR A 215 -12.88 -13.72 0.56
C TYR A 215 -12.65 -14.58 1.81
N GLU A 216 -13.22 -15.79 1.88
CA GLU A 216 -13.03 -16.71 3.02
C GLU A 216 -11.57 -17.17 3.13
N GLU A 217 -10.92 -17.45 2.00
CA GLU A 217 -9.51 -17.86 1.96
C GLU A 217 -8.60 -16.72 2.39
N ILE A 218 -8.71 -15.55 1.75
CA ILE A 218 -7.81 -14.42 2.04
C ILE A 218 -8.02 -13.88 3.46
N SER A 219 -9.26 -13.85 3.97
CA SER A 219 -9.53 -13.37 5.33
C SER A 219 -8.91 -14.30 6.38
N LYS A 220 -8.99 -15.61 6.19
CA LYS A 220 -8.32 -16.59 7.05
C LYS A 220 -6.80 -16.42 7.04
N LEU A 221 -6.20 -16.30 5.85
CA LEU A 221 -4.74 -16.11 5.71
C LEU A 221 -4.27 -14.81 6.38
N ILE A 222 -5.04 -13.72 6.25
CA ILE A 222 -4.75 -12.43 6.90
C ILE A 222 -4.87 -12.55 8.41
N ALA A 223 -5.94 -13.17 8.92
CA ALA A 223 -6.14 -13.35 10.36
C ALA A 223 -5.02 -14.19 10.99
N GLU A 224 -4.63 -15.29 10.33
CA GLU A 224 -3.50 -16.12 10.75
C GLU A 224 -2.18 -15.33 10.75
N PHE A 225 -1.93 -14.54 9.71
CA PHE A 225 -0.72 -13.71 9.63
C PHE A 225 -0.65 -12.69 10.77
N VAL A 226 -1.72 -11.94 10.99
CA VAL A 226 -1.78 -10.89 12.03
C VAL A 226 -1.67 -11.48 13.44
N THR A 227 -2.33 -12.61 13.71
CA THR A 227 -2.32 -13.24 15.04
C THR A 227 -0.99 -13.90 15.40
N MET A 228 -0.16 -14.26 14.41
CA MET A 228 1.19 -14.79 14.63
C MET A 228 2.21 -13.70 15.01
N LEU A 229 1.89 -12.42 14.81
CA LEU A 229 2.82 -11.33 15.08
C LEU A 229 2.83 -10.96 16.58
N PRO A 230 4.01 -10.63 17.14
CA PRO A 230 4.09 -10.15 18.52
C PRO A 230 3.22 -8.90 18.70
N THR A 231 2.39 -8.89 19.75
CA THR A 231 1.68 -7.68 20.16
C THR A 231 2.66 -6.75 20.84
N THR A 232 2.76 -5.50 20.39
CA THR A 232 3.66 -4.47 20.95
C THR A 232 3.34 -4.07 22.40
N ALA A 233 2.28 -4.62 23.00
CA ALA A 233 1.83 -4.30 24.35
C ALA A 233 2.52 -5.10 25.48
N THR A 234 3.33 -6.12 25.17
CA THR A 234 3.77 -7.10 26.19
C THR A 234 5.20 -6.92 26.71
N GLU A 235 5.94 -5.87 26.32
CA GLU A 235 7.34 -5.67 26.73
C GLU A 235 7.57 -4.59 27.81
N HIS A 236 6.53 -4.03 28.41
CA HIS A 236 6.69 -3.06 29.52
C HIS A 236 6.23 -3.58 30.90
N GLY A 237 5.85 -4.85 31.02
CA GLY A 237 5.29 -5.41 32.25
C GLY A 237 6.13 -6.47 32.98
N SER A 238 7.22 -6.98 32.41
CA SER A 238 7.85 -8.22 32.93
C SER A 238 9.32 -8.12 33.34
N GLU A 239 9.97 -6.95 33.32
CA GLU A 239 11.38 -6.82 33.72
C GLU A 239 11.62 -6.15 35.10
N ASN A 240 10.57 -5.73 35.82
CA ASN A 240 10.72 -5.00 37.09
C ASN A 240 10.27 -5.74 38.36
N MET A 241 10.12 -7.07 38.34
CA MET A 241 9.64 -7.81 39.52
C MET A 241 10.47 -9.02 39.97
N ASP A 242 11.74 -9.12 39.57
CA ASP A 242 12.63 -10.21 40.01
C ASP A 242 13.99 -9.77 40.58
N GLN A 243 14.15 -8.49 40.95
CA GLN A 243 15.33 -8.01 41.69
C GLN A 243 14.95 -7.34 43.01
N SER A 244 14.35 -8.10 43.93
CA SER A 244 14.35 -7.72 45.35
C SER A 244 13.95 -8.91 46.23
N SER A 245 14.77 -9.95 46.29
CA SER A 245 14.77 -10.89 47.41
C SER A 245 16.12 -11.62 47.45
N GLY A 246 17.13 -10.97 48.03
CA GLY A 246 18.43 -11.60 48.22
C GLY A 246 19.32 -10.80 49.15
N GLU A 247 19.47 -11.34 50.36
CA GLU A 247 20.69 -11.32 51.16
C GLU A 247 20.77 -10.34 52.36
N SER A 248 20.52 -10.91 53.54
CA SER A 248 21.29 -10.61 54.75
C SER A 248 21.62 -11.94 55.43
N ALA A 249 22.91 -12.17 55.62
CA ALA A 249 23.59 -13.44 55.86
C ALA A 249 23.72 -13.84 57.35
N ASP A 250 24.17 -15.09 57.53
CA ASP A 250 25.04 -15.62 58.60
C ASP A 250 24.46 -15.77 60.02
N ALA A 251 24.72 -16.84 60.80
CA ALA A 251 25.56 -18.03 60.66
C ALA A 251 25.23 -19.06 61.77
N HIS A 252 25.83 -20.25 61.62
CA HIS A 252 26.24 -21.23 62.64
C HIS A 252 25.36 -22.45 62.94
N SER A 253 25.83 -23.56 62.37
CA SER A 253 25.65 -24.96 62.73
C SER A 253 26.02 -25.25 64.18
N ASP A 254 25.26 -26.15 64.83
CA ASP A 254 25.79 -27.30 65.56
C ASP A 254 24.63 -28.27 65.94
N HIS A 255 24.83 -29.55 65.65
CA HIS A 255 24.05 -30.71 66.13
C HIS A 255 24.55 -31.14 67.53
N PRO A 256 23.98 -32.16 68.22
CA PRO A 256 22.58 -32.56 68.47
C PRO A 256 22.35 -32.84 69.99
N VAL A 257 21.48 -33.81 70.35
CA VAL A 257 21.07 -34.37 71.68
C VAL A 257 19.74 -33.74 72.16
N SER A 258 18.63 -34.46 72.36
CA SER A 258 18.36 -35.84 72.80
C SER A 258 17.08 -36.40 72.17
#